data_AF-A0A0F9NLW3-F1
#
_entry.id   AF-A0A0F9NLW3-F1
#
_cell.length_a   1.000
_cell.length_b   1.000
_cell.length_c   1.000
_cell.angle_alpha   90.00
_cell.angle_beta   90.00
_cell.angle_gamma   90.00
#
_symmetry.space_group_name_H-M   'P 1'
#
loop_
_entity.id
_entity.type
_entity.pdbx_description
1 polymer ?
#
loop_
_entity_poly.entity_id
_entity_poly.type
_entity_poly.pdbx_seq_one_letter_code
_entity_poly.pdbx_strand_id
1 'polypeptide(L)'
;MRKGLSFSEAGKLGAIKSSIIQKNRKEARIRLYNKDPILCKNCKKSLLYEKKRNIFCSQSCSASYNNQGIKRHFSTGNRASKPCLFCQKIMRNPKYCNHRCQKDHQWQL
;
A
#
# COMPACT_ATOMS: atom_id res chain seq x y z
N MET A 1 17.14 33.38 39.84
CA MET A 1 18.04 34.02 38.87
C MET A 1 18.23 33.09 37.67
N ARG A 2 18.04 33.56 36.43
CA ARG A 2 18.56 32.86 35.24
C ARG A 2 20.05 33.16 35.20
N LYS A 3 20.90 32.15 35.07
CA LYS A 3 22.37 32.21 35.19
C LYS A 3 23.05 33.16 34.16
N GLY A 4 22.74 34.45 34.18
CA GLY A 4 23.26 35.47 33.26
C GLY A 4 22.72 35.44 31.82
N LEU A 5 21.75 34.58 31.49
CA LEU A 5 21.25 34.40 30.12
C LEU A 5 20.02 35.28 29.82
N SER A 6 19.95 35.83 28.61
CA SER A 6 18.76 36.50 28.11
C SER A 6 17.57 35.52 27.96
N PHE A 7 16.35 36.06 27.90
CA PHE A 7 15.13 35.26 27.69
C PHE A 7 15.19 34.44 26.38
N SER A 8 15.71 35.05 25.32
CA SER A 8 15.86 34.40 24.01
C SER A 8 16.85 33.24 24.06
N GLU A 9 18.01 33.42 24.69
CA GLU A 9 19.04 32.39 24.81
C GLU A 9 18.56 31.23 25.68
N ALA A 10 17.90 31.52 26.81
CA ALA A 10 17.32 30.49 27.66
C ALA A 10 16.28 29.65 26.91
N GLY A 11 15.43 30.28 26.09
CA GLY A 11 14.46 29.61 25.23
C GLY A 11 15.12 28.71 24.18
N LYS A 12 16.14 29.22 23.47
CA LYS A 12 16.92 28.45 22.48
C LYS A 12 17.58 27.22 23.11
N LEU A 13 18.23 27.39 24.27
CA LEU A 13 18.85 26.29 25.01
C LEU A 13 17.82 25.24 25.44
N GLY A 14 16.63 25.67 25.88
CA GLY A 14 15.52 24.78 26.19
C GLY A 14 15.06 23.95 24.98
N ALA A 15 14.86 24.60 23.84
CA ALA A 15 14.47 23.94 22.59
C ALA A 15 15.51 22.91 22.12
N ILE A 16 16.79 23.26 22.16
CA ILE A 16 17.90 22.35 21.82
C ILE A 16 17.90 21.13 22.75
N LYS A 17 17.84 21.34 24.07
CA LYS A 17 17.80 20.25 25.04
C LYS A 17 16.60 19.33 24.84
N SER A 18 15.42 19.90 24.61
CA SER A 18 14.20 19.13 24.34
C SER A 18 14.33 18.28 23.07
N SER A 19 14.89 18.84 21.98
CA SER A 19 15.14 18.12 20.73
C SER A 19 16.08 16.93 20.94
N ILE A 20 17.18 17.12 21.68
CA ILE A 20 18.12 16.06 22.03
C ILE A 20 17.43 14.95 22.83
N ILE A 21 16.66 15.30 23.87
CA ILE A 21 15.91 14.34 24.68
C ILE A 21 14.93 13.54 23.82
N GLN A 22 14.18 14.19 22.93
CA GLN A 22 13.23 13.52 22.03
C GLN A 22 13.94 12.55 21.07
N LYS A 23 15.08 12.95 20.51
CA LYS A 23 15.92 12.09 19.67
C LYS A 23 16.39 10.85 20.43
N ASN A 24 16.95 11.03 21.62
CA ASN A 24 17.43 9.93 22.47
C ASN A 24 16.31 8.96 22.84
N ARG A 25 15.12 9.48 23.20
CA ARG A 25 13.93 8.66 23.46
C ARG A 25 13.45 7.91 22.22
N LYS A 26 13.51 8.52 21.03
CA LYS A 26 13.19 7.85 19.76
C LYS A 26 14.16 6.70 19.50
N GLU A 27 15.46 6.93 19.64
CA GLU A 27 16.50 5.91 19.44
C GLU A 27 16.40 4.75 20.45
N ALA A 28 16.11 5.04 21.72
CA ALA A 28 15.87 4.00 22.72
C ALA A 28 14.68 3.10 22.34
N ARG A 29 13.58 3.69 21.85
CA ARG A 29 12.41 2.93 21.39
C ARG A 29 12.71 2.10 20.14
N ILE A 30 13.51 2.61 19.21
CA ILE A 30 13.95 1.85 18.02
C ILE A 30 14.82 0.67 18.45
N ARG A 31 15.79 0.90 19.35
CA ARG A 31 16.65 -0.17 19.88
C ARG A 31 15.84 -1.26 20.59
N LEU A 32 14.85 -0.87 21.40
CA LEU A 32 13.97 -1.84 22.07
C LEU A 32 13.16 -2.66 21.05
N TYR A 33 12.59 -2.00 20.04
CA TYR A 33 11.82 -2.66 18.98
C TYR A 33 12.67 -3.67 18.18
N ASN A 34 13.93 -3.33 17.88
CA ASN A 34 14.80 -4.20 17.09
C ASN A 34 15.18 -5.51 17.80
N LYS A 35 14.95 -5.63 19.12
CA LYS A 35 15.15 -6.89 19.84
C LYS A 35 14.08 -7.94 19.53
N ASP A 36 12.86 -7.49 19.28
CA ASP A 36 11.71 -8.35 18.94
C ASP A 36 10.79 -7.59 17.96
N PRO A 37 11.18 -7.52 16.67
CA PRO A 37 10.43 -6.76 15.69
C PRO A 37 9.18 -7.52 15.28
N ILE A 38 8.10 -6.78 15.02
CA ILE A 38 6.88 -7.38 14.45
C ILE A 38 7.20 -7.87 13.03
N LEU A 39 6.82 -9.11 12.74
CA LEU A 39 7.08 -9.75 11.45
C LEU A 39 5.87 -9.61 10.50
N CYS A 40 6.16 -9.47 9.21
CA CYS A 40 5.14 -9.49 8.17
C CYS A 40 4.38 -10.83 8.19
N LYS A 41 3.05 -10.79 8.25
CA LYS A 41 2.23 -12.01 8.31
C LYS A 41 2.42 -12.93 7.10
N ASN A 42 2.71 -12.35 5.92
CA ASN A 42 2.93 -13.06 4.65
C ASN A 42 4.36 -13.63 4.53
N CYS A 43 5.38 -12.77 4.48
CA CYS A 43 6.76 -13.17 4.14
C CYS A 43 7.71 -13.32 5.33
N LYS A 44 7.21 -13.12 6.55
CA LYS A 44 7.95 -13.23 7.82
C LYS A 44 9.17 -12.30 7.99
N LYS A 45 9.37 -11.35 7.08
CA LYS A 45 10.39 -10.30 7.22
C LYS A 45 9.99 -9.31 8.32
N SER A 46 10.97 -8.84 9.10
CA SER A 46 10.79 -7.80 10.11
C SER A 46 10.25 -6.52 9.49
N LEU A 47 9.24 -5.92 10.12
CA LEU A 47 8.72 -4.61 9.73
C LEU A 47 9.66 -3.50 10.19
N LEU A 48 9.78 -2.45 9.38
CA LEU A 48 10.46 -1.22 9.78
C LEU A 48 9.76 -0.58 10.97
N TYR A 49 10.51 0.11 11.83
CA TYR A 49 9.98 0.75 13.04
C TYR A 49 8.83 1.73 12.74
N GLU A 50 8.92 2.47 11.63
CA GLU A 50 7.90 3.39 11.14
C GLU A 50 6.60 2.66 10.76
N LYS A 51 6.71 1.39 10.37
CA LYS A 51 5.61 0.53 9.92
C LYS A 51 5.23 -0.54 10.94
N LYS A 52 5.69 -0.43 12.20
CA LYS A 52 5.42 -1.41 13.25
C LYS A 52 3.93 -1.65 13.58
N ARG A 53 3.05 -0.73 13.17
CA ARG A 53 1.59 -0.89 13.31
C ARG A 53 0.95 -1.67 12.15
N ASN A 54 1.71 -1.94 11.09
CA ASN A 54 1.22 -2.66 9.93
C ASN A 54 1.24 -4.17 10.20
N ILE A 55 0.41 -4.89 9.46
CA ILE A 55 0.40 -6.37 9.47
C ILE A 55 1.34 -6.93 8.39
N PHE A 56 1.55 -6.18 7.31
CA PHE A 56 2.34 -6.58 6.15
C PHE A 56 3.42 -5.54 5.81
N CYS A 57 4.54 -5.99 5.25
CA CYS A 57 5.64 -5.11 4.85
C CYS A 57 5.33 -4.27 3.60
N SER A 58 4.42 -4.74 2.74
CA SER A 58 4.03 -4.08 1.49
C SER A 58 2.59 -4.40 1.09
N GLN A 59 2.04 -3.59 0.18
CA GLN A 59 0.74 -3.85 -0.45
C GLN A 59 0.74 -5.19 -1.19
N SER A 60 1.85 -5.55 -1.85
CA SER A 60 1.99 -6.85 -2.52
C SER A 60 1.86 -8.01 -1.52
N CYS A 61 2.49 -7.93 -0.35
CA CYS A 61 2.35 -8.96 0.69
C CYS A 61 0.93 -9.05 1.24
N SER A 62 0.25 -7.91 1.44
CA SER A 62 -1.15 -7.89 1.84
C SER A 62 -2.03 -8.56 0.78
N ALA A 63 -1.84 -8.20 -0.50
CA ALA A 63 -2.58 -8.77 -1.61
C ALA A 63 -2.31 -10.27 -1.77
N SER A 64 -1.05 -10.72 -1.70
CA SER A 64 -0.72 -12.15 -1.80
C SER A 64 -1.37 -12.95 -0.69
N TYR A 65 -1.30 -12.46 0.56
CA TYR A 65 -1.90 -13.15 1.71
C TYR A 65 -3.43 -13.17 1.63
N ASN A 66 -4.06 -12.02 1.37
CA ASN A 66 -5.52 -11.90 1.35
C ASN A 66 -6.17 -12.56 0.13
N ASN A 67 -5.46 -12.62 -1.01
CA ASN A 67 -5.97 -13.29 -2.21
C ASN A 67 -5.59 -14.77 -2.28
N GLN A 68 -4.86 -15.30 -1.30
CA GLN A 68 -4.51 -16.71 -1.28
C GLN A 68 -5.79 -17.56 -1.25
N GLY A 69 -5.92 -18.48 -2.21
CA GLY A 69 -7.09 -19.36 -2.32
C GLY A 69 -8.32 -18.75 -3.01
N ILE A 70 -8.30 -17.46 -3.39
CA ILE A 70 -9.41 -16.86 -4.12
C ILE A 70 -9.36 -17.32 -5.59
N LYS A 71 -10.31 -18.17 -5.99
CA LYS A 71 -10.56 -18.50 -7.39
C LYS A 71 -11.23 -17.31 -8.08
N ARG A 72 -10.42 -16.44 -8.69
CA ARG A 72 -10.96 -15.40 -9.57
C ARG A 72 -11.55 -16.08 -10.81
N HIS A 73 -12.68 -15.57 -11.31
CA HIS A 73 -13.38 -16.08 -12.51
C HIS A 73 -12.49 -16.26 -13.75
N PHE A 74 -11.28 -15.71 -13.76
CA PHE A 74 -10.32 -15.75 -14.88
C PHE A 74 -8.98 -16.44 -14.53
N SER A 75 -8.84 -17.06 -13.35
CA SER A 75 -7.56 -17.65 -12.89
C SER A 75 -7.13 -18.90 -13.68
N THR A 76 -8.05 -19.53 -14.42
CA THR A 76 -7.79 -20.70 -15.29
C THR A 76 -7.70 -20.36 -16.79
N GLY A 77 -7.48 -19.10 -17.14
CA GLY A 77 -6.74 -18.78 -18.36
C GLY A 77 -7.48 -18.78 -19.70
N ASN A 78 -8.76 -19.13 -19.78
CA ASN A 78 -9.51 -18.97 -21.03
C ASN A 78 -10.63 -17.95 -20.85
N ARG A 79 -10.39 -16.71 -21.30
CA ARG A 79 -11.52 -15.84 -21.65
C ARG A 79 -12.27 -16.56 -22.77
N ALA A 80 -13.49 -17.02 -22.48
CA ALA A 80 -14.31 -17.65 -23.50
C ALA A 80 -14.36 -16.73 -24.72
N SER A 81 -13.94 -17.24 -25.87
CA SER A 81 -14.07 -16.52 -27.13
C SER A 81 -15.55 -16.27 -27.37
N LYS A 82 -15.95 -14.99 -27.42
CA LYS A 82 -17.35 -14.60 -27.67
C LYS A 82 -17.42 -13.85 -29.00
N PRO A 83 -18.48 -14.07 -29.81
CA PRO A 83 -18.71 -13.29 -31.00
C PRO A 83 -19.06 -11.84 -30.62
N CYS A 84 -18.68 -10.88 -31.46
CA CYS A 84 -19.22 -9.52 -31.44
C CYS A 84 -20.75 -9.59 -31.60
N LEU A 85 -21.51 -8.91 -30.74
CA LEU A 85 -22.98 -8.96 -30.82
C LEU A 85 -23.56 -8.34 -32.09
N PHE A 86 -22.79 -7.51 -32.79
CA PHE A 86 -23.21 -6.91 -34.05
C PHE A 86 -22.74 -7.69 -35.28
N CYS A 87 -21.41 -7.84 -35.45
CA CYS A 87 -20.82 -8.44 -36.65
C CYS A 87 -20.34 -9.89 -36.49
N GLN A 88 -20.62 -10.53 -35.35
CA GLN A 88 -20.31 -11.93 -35.05
C GLN A 88 -18.83 -12.34 -35.06
N LYS A 89 -17.90 -11.42 -35.32
CA LYS A 89 -16.45 -11.67 -35.26
C LYS A 89 -16.06 -12.25 -33.90
N ILE A 90 -15.35 -13.37 -33.89
CA ILE A 90 -14.87 -14.04 -32.67
C ILE A 90 -13.78 -13.21 -31.98
N MET A 91 -13.94 -12.95 -30.68
CA MET A 91 -13.05 -12.08 -29.91
C MET A 91 -12.82 -12.56 -28.48
N ARG A 92 -11.77 -12.02 -27.86
CA ARG A 92 -11.34 -12.42 -26.51
C ARG A 92 -11.89 -11.58 -25.36
N ASN A 93 -12.45 -10.37 -25.55
CA ASN A 93 -12.88 -9.61 -24.37
C ASN A 93 -13.84 -8.41 -24.49
N PRO A 94 -14.15 -7.78 -25.65
CA PRO A 94 -15.21 -6.77 -25.66
C PRO A 94 -16.54 -7.35 -26.17
N LYS A 95 -17.67 -6.76 -25.73
CA LYS A 95 -19.02 -7.09 -26.22
C LYS A 95 -19.18 -6.79 -27.72
N TYR A 96 -18.41 -5.81 -28.22
CA TYR A 96 -18.38 -5.36 -29.62
C TYR A 96 -16.93 -5.23 -30.11
N CYS A 97 -16.67 -5.48 -31.40
CA CYS A 97 -15.31 -5.46 -31.93
C CYS A 97 -14.69 -4.06 -32.08
N ASN A 98 -15.53 -3.04 -32.10
CA ASN A 98 -15.15 -1.64 -32.10
C ASN A 98 -16.36 -0.79 -31.70
N HIS A 99 -16.12 0.51 -31.53
CA HIS A 99 -17.16 1.49 -31.18
C HIS A 99 -18.27 1.62 -32.24
N ARG A 100 -17.96 1.37 -33.52
CA ARG A 100 -18.97 1.39 -34.60
C ARG A 100 -19.99 0.27 -34.42
N CYS A 101 -19.54 -0.96 -34.23
CA CYS A 101 -20.41 -2.11 -33.95
C CYS A 101 -21.26 -1.93 -32.69
N GLN A 102 -20.77 -1.21 -31.68
CA GLN A 102 -21.56 -0.84 -30.52
C GLN A 102 -22.70 0.12 -30.89
N LYS A 103 -22.39 1.20 -31.62
CA LYS A 103 -23.40 2.16 -32.08
C LYS A 103 -24.42 1.47 -32.97
N ASP A 104 -23.98 0.77 -34.00
CA ASP A 104 -24.87 0.13 -34.97
C ASP A 104 -25.85 -0.84 -34.29
N HIS A 105 -25.39 -1.61 -33.30
CA HIS A 105 -26.27 -2.47 -32.49
C HIS A 105 -27.26 -1.67 -31.60
N GLN A 106 -26.88 -0.49 -31.09
CA GLN A 106 -27.76 0.35 -30.27
C GLN A 106 -28.89 1.00 -31.08
N TRP A 107 -28.66 1.27 -32.38
CA TRP A 107 -29.63 1.88 -33.28
C TRP A 107 -30.51 0.88 -34.06
N GLN A 108 -30.31 -0.44 -33.85
CA GLN A 108 -31.12 -1.52 -34.45
C GLN A 108 -32.22 -2.05 -33.53
N LEU A 109 -32.32 -1.55 -32.29
CA LEU A 109 -33.39 -1.83 -31.33
C LEU A 109 -34.44 -0.71 -31.37
#